data_AF-A0A8T4L2P1-F1
#
_entry.id   AF-A0A8T4L2P1-F1
#
_cell.length_a   1.000
_cell.length_b   1.000
_cell.length_c   1.000
_cell.angle_alpha   90.00
_cell.angle_beta   90.00
_cell.angle_gamma   90.00
#
_symmetry.space_group_name_H-M   'P 1'
#
loop_
_entity.id
_entity.type
_entity.pdbx_description
1 polymer ?
#
loop_
_entity_poly.entity_id
_entity_poly.type
_entity_poly.pdbx_seq_one_letter_code
_entity_poly.pdbx_strand_id
1 'polypeptide(L)'
;MQNQKIFLVLMALFIGLAGCTQPPAPMDDTNFQNEPDQNQAIVGNDRDSHGCIPSAGYSWCEAKQKCLRSWEEPCEENNAMTEQTAREIAQNSSACQQYLSADANATYNETTATWWFDLDIIQKGCSPACVVFESDENAEINWRCTGLVSP
;
A
#
# COMPACT_ATOMS: atom_id res chain seq x y z
N MET A 1 48.32 -35.24 -28.22
CA MET A 1 46.86 -35.22 -28.43
C MET A 1 46.46 -33.76 -28.65
N GLN A 2 46.87 -33.09 -29.74
CA GLN A 2 46.26 -33.05 -31.09
C GLN A 2 44.73 -33.01 -31.12
N ASN A 3 44.22 -31.84 -31.53
CA ASN A 3 43.25 -31.56 -32.62
C ASN A 3 42.71 -30.13 -32.35
N GLN A 4 43.15 -29.00 -32.90
CA GLN A 4 43.60 -28.55 -34.23
C GLN A 4 42.64 -28.82 -35.40
N LYS A 5 42.38 -27.73 -36.16
CA LYS A 5 41.85 -27.61 -37.55
C LYS A 5 40.32 -27.49 -37.58
N ILE A 6 39.66 -26.49 -38.16
CA ILE A 6 39.77 -25.76 -39.46
C ILE A 6 38.93 -24.46 -39.26
N PHE A 7 39.35 -23.19 -39.41
CA PHE A 7 40.00 -22.40 -40.46
C PHE A 7 39.27 -22.34 -41.84
N LEU A 8 38.52 -21.24 -42.04
CA LEU A 8 38.31 -20.45 -43.27
C LEU A 8 37.76 -21.10 -44.56
N VAL A 9 36.59 -20.61 -45.03
CA VAL A 9 36.26 -20.18 -46.42
C VAL A 9 35.02 -19.25 -46.34
N LEU A 10 35.09 -17.91 -46.46
CA LEU A 10 35.13 -17.02 -47.65
C LEU A 10 33.87 -17.01 -48.58
N MET A 11 33.44 -15.77 -48.91
CA MET A 11 32.53 -15.31 -49.99
C MET A 11 31.01 -15.34 -49.70
N ALA A 12 30.16 -14.37 -50.10
CA ALA A 12 30.30 -13.27 -51.05
C ALA A 12 29.33 -12.11 -50.71
N LEU A 13 29.74 -10.90 -51.12
CA LEU A 13 28.90 -9.74 -51.44
C LEU A 13 27.59 -10.11 -52.15
N PHE A 14 26.48 -9.51 -51.72
CA PHE A 14 25.41 -9.10 -52.62
C PHE A 14 25.36 -7.56 -52.65
N ILE A 15 26.05 -7.00 -53.64
CA ILE A 15 25.83 -5.63 -54.13
C ILE A 15 24.84 -5.73 -55.31
N GLY A 16 23.81 -4.89 -55.30
CA GLY A 16 23.03 -4.55 -56.50
C GLY A 16 21.58 -4.19 -56.15
N LEU A 17 20.97 -3.12 -56.66
CA LEU A 17 21.33 -2.10 -57.64
C LEU A 17 20.47 -0.86 -57.37
N ALA A 18 20.99 0.30 -57.78
CA ALA A 18 20.34 1.60 -57.69
C ALA A 18 19.02 1.68 -58.47
N GLY A 19 18.06 2.41 -57.91
CA GLY A 19 16.96 3.03 -58.65
C GLY A 19 16.78 4.47 -58.16
N CYS A 20 17.19 5.44 -58.99
CA CYS A 20 16.78 6.83 -58.85
C CYS A 20 15.72 7.11 -59.92
N THR A 21 14.55 7.68 -59.59
CA THR A 21 13.89 8.69 -60.47
C THR A 21 12.99 9.64 -59.65
N GLN A 22 13.49 10.87 -59.59
CA GLN A 22 12.97 12.23 -59.30
C GLN A 22 11.68 12.55 -58.50
N PRO A 23 11.70 13.73 -57.79
CA PRO A 23 10.58 14.27 -57.02
C PRO A 23 9.64 15.17 -57.85
N PRO A 24 8.36 15.29 -57.48
CA PRO A 24 7.49 16.39 -57.91
C PRO A 24 7.60 17.63 -57.00
N ALA A 25 7.90 18.76 -57.67
CA ALA A 25 7.63 20.20 -57.47
C ALA A 25 7.24 20.81 -56.08
N PRO A 26 7.60 22.09 -55.84
CA PRO A 26 7.38 22.79 -54.58
C PRO A 26 5.92 23.24 -54.42
N MET A 27 5.37 23.07 -53.22
CA MET A 27 4.17 23.77 -52.77
C MET A 27 4.63 24.89 -51.83
N ASP A 28 4.64 26.11 -52.36
CA ASP A 28 4.67 27.35 -51.58
C ASP A 28 3.23 27.70 -51.24
N ASP A 29 2.83 27.48 -50.00
CA ASP A 29 1.78 28.25 -49.36
C ASP A 29 2.31 28.78 -48.02
N THR A 30 3.04 29.87 -48.10
CA THR A 30 2.92 30.97 -47.15
C THR A 30 2.58 30.57 -45.70
N ASN A 31 3.63 30.46 -44.89
CA ASN A 31 3.65 31.05 -43.55
C ASN A 31 2.39 30.81 -42.68
N PHE A 32 2.32 29.63 -42.07
CA PHE A 32 2.05 29.59 -40.64
C PHE A 32 3.35 29.16 -39.97
N GLN A 33 3.98 30.06 -39.23
CA GLN A 33 4.91 29.64 -38.17
C GLN A 33 4.10 28.90 -37.09
N ASN A 34 3.73 27.66 -37.38
CA ASN A 34 3.49 26.69 -36.34
C ASN A 34 4.89 26.17 -36.00
N GLU A 35 5.54 26.86 -35.07
CA GLU A 35 6.50 26.18 -34.19
C GLU A 35 5.90 24.81 -33.85
N PRO A 36 6.61 23.69 -34.05
CA PRO A 36 6.16 22.47 -33.44
C PRO A 36 6.22 22.74 -31.95
N ASP A 37 5.06 22.95 -31.32
CA ASP A 37 4.94 22.95 -29.87
C ASP A 37 5.35 21.54 -29.42
N GLN A 38 6.67 21.37 -29.22
CA GLN A 38 7.32 20.15 -28.75
C GLN A 38 6.98 19.87 -27.29
N ASN A 39 5.90 20.45 -26.76
CA ASN A 39 5.54 20.38 -25.36
C ASN A 39 4.05 20.07 -25.13
N GLN A 40 3.42 19.32 -26.03
CA GLN A 40 2.26 18.52 -25.62
C GLN A 40 2.75 17.38 -24.74
N ALA A 41 3.06 17.68 -23.49
CA ALA A 41 3.31 16.70 -22.45
C ALA A 41 2.10 15.76 -22.39
N ILE A 42 2.28 14.54 -22.90
CA ILE A 42 1.24 13.52 -22.86
C ILE A 42 0.93 13.28 -21.37
N VAL A 43 -0.28 13.67 -20.97
CA VAL A 43 -0.76 13.48 -19.60
C VAL A 43 -0.70 11.99 -19.26
N GLY A 44 -0.03 11.64 -18.16
CA GLY A 44 0.14 10.26 -17.71
C GLY A 44 1.38 9.53 -18.24
N ASN A 45 2.29 10.21 -18.95
CA ASN A 45 3.58 9.66 -19.35
C ASN A 45 4.73 9.97 -18.36
N ASP A 46 4.42 10.58 -17.21
CA ASP A 46 5.37 11.01 -16.18
C ASP A 46 5.53 9.98 -15.06
N ARG A 47 5.73 8.70 -15.40
CA ARG A 47 5.89 7.65 -14.39
C ARG A 47 7.19 7.79 -13.59
N ASP A 48 7.12 7.59 -12.27
CA ASP A 48 8.30 7.51 -11.39
C ASP A 48 8.96 6.10 -11.43
N SER A 49 9.99 5.89 -10.60
CA SER A 49 10.73 4.61 -10.51
C SER A 49 9.88 3.43 -10.06
N HIS A 50 8.75 3.70 -9.41
CA HIS A 50 7.78 2.70 -8.96
C HIS A 50 6.60 2.56 -9.94
N GLY A 51 6.58 3.32 -11.04
CA GLY A 51 5.53 3.33 -12.03
C GLY A 51 4.31 4.17 -11.64
N CYS A 52 4.38 4.95 -10.57
CA CYS A 52 3.31 5.86 -10.16
C CYS A 52 3.30 7.11 -11.05
N ILE A 53 2.15 7.75 -11.23
CA ILE A 53 1.98 8.95 -12.06
C ILE A 53 1.74 10.18 -11.15
N PRO A 54 2.79 10.96 -10.82
CA PRO A 54 2.67 12.08 -9.88
C PRO A 54 1.77 13.21 -10.39
N SER A 55 1.72 13.46 -11.71
CA SER A 55 0.79 14.45 -12.30
C SER A 55 -0.67 14.08 -12.08
N ALA A 56 -0.96 12.78 -11.99
CA ALA A 56 -2.28 12.25 -11.62
C ALA A 56 -2.42 12.12 -10.10
N GLY A 57 -1.50 12.63 -9.28
CA GLY A 57 -1.55 12.62 -7.83
C GLY A 57 -1.26 11.26 -7.18
N TYR A 58 -0.71 10.30 -7.92
CA TYR A 58 -0.26 9.03 -7.36
C TYR A 58 1.15 9.17 -6.77
N SER A 59 1.37 8.56 -5.62
CA SER A 59 2.69 8.44 -4.98
C SER A 59 2.88 7.02 -4.47
N TRP A 60 4.11 6.52 -4.53
CA TRP A 60 4.44 5.19 -4.04
C TRP A 60 4.26 5.10 -2.52
N CYS A 61 3.52 4.08 -2.07
CA CYS A 61 3.38 3.76 -0.67
C CYS A 61 4.13 2.47 -0.34
N GLU A 62 5.22 2.58 0.43
CA GLU A 62 6.05 1.43 0.82
C GLU A 62 5.26 0.44 1.69
N ALA A 63 4.54 0.94 2.70
CA ALA A 63 3.72 0.12 3.60
C ALA A 63 2.72 -0.80 2.88
N LYS A 64 2.16 -0.34 1.76
CA LYS A 64 1.10 -1.04 1.01
C LYS A 64 1.57 -1.58 -0.34
N GLN A 65 2.84 -1.32 -0.71
CA GLN A 65 3.46 -1.70 -1.97
C GLN A 65 2.60 -1.34 -3.20
N LYS A 66 1.99 -0.15 -3.20
CA LYS A 66 1.15 0.33 -4.31
C LYS A 66 1.17 1.86 -4.44
N CYS A 67 0.84 2.35 -5.62
CA CYS A 67 0.65 3.77 -5.89
C CYS A 67 -0.70 4.24 -5.33
N LEU A 68 -0.69 5.23 -4.44
CA LEU A 68 -1.88 5.78 -3.78
C LEU A 68 -2.03 7.28 -3.98
N ARG A 69 -3.26 7.76 -3.87
CA ARG A 69 -3.57 9.17 -3.69
C ARG A 69 -3.93 9.38 -2.23
N SER A 70 -3.22 10.27 -1.54
CA SER A 70 -3.35 10.45 -0.08
C SER A 70 -4.75 10.85 0.38
N TRP A 71 -5.60 11.39 -0.51
CA TRP A 71 -6.99 11.74 -0.22
C TRP A 71 -7.99 10.63 -0.51
N GLU A 72 -7.59 9.57 -1.22
CA GLU A 72 -8.41 8.36 -1.43
C GLU A 72 -8.07 7.31 -0.38
N GLU A 73 -6.78 7.14 -0.06
CA GLU A 73 -6.27 6.18 0.90
C GLU A 73 -4.96 6.68 1.54
N PRO A 74 -4.84 6.70 2.88
CA PRO A 74 -3.59 7.08 3.56
C PRO A 74 -2.52 6.00 3.38
N CYS A 75 -1.26 6.44 3.26
CA CYS A 75 -0.11 5.55 3.25
C CYS A 75 0.39 5.29 4.68
N GLU A 76 -0.35 4.47 5.41
CA GLU A 76 0.00 4.06 6.76
C GLU A 76 0.38 2.57 6.79
N GLU A 77 1.37 2.25 7.62
CA GLU A 77 1.70 0.87 8.00
C GLU A 77 0.46 0.22 8.62
N ASN A 78 0.08 -0.97 8.15
CA ASN A 78 -0.95 -1.77 8.82
C ASN A 78 -0.33 -2.37 10.09
N ASN A 79 -0.04 -1.55 11.09
CA ASN A 79 0.37 -1.99 12.41
C ASN A 79 -0.86 -2.43 13.21
N ALA A 80 -1.57 -3.44 12.70
CA ALA A 80 -2.61 -4.11 13.48
C ALA A 80 -1.94 -4.67 14.75
N MET A 81 -2.47 -4.32 15.91
CA MET A 81 -1.90 -4.74 17.18
C MET A 81 -2.12 -6.24 17.34
N THR A 82 -1.08 -6.96 17.70
CA THR A 82 -1.21 -8.40 17.98
C THR A 82 -1.98 -8.60 19.29
N GLU A 83 -2.67 -9.74 19.42
CA GLU A 83 -3.30 -10.13 20.69
C GLU A 83 -2.31 -10.10 21.86
N GLN A 84 -1.07 -10.55 21.63
CA GLN A 84 -0.03 -10.59 22.66
C GLN A 84 0.31 -9.18 23.16
N THR A 85 0.52 -8.23 22.25
CA THR A 85 0.76 -6.82 22.60
C THR A 85 -0.43 -6.22 23.34
N ALA A 86 -1.65 -6.48 22.87
CA ALA A 86 -2.86 -6.02 23.54
C ALA A 86 -3.00 -6.61 24.96
N ARG A 87 -2.65 -7.88 25.13
CA ARG A 87 -2.67 -8.57 26.43
C ARG A 87 -1.66 -7.95 27.39
N GLU A 88 -0.46 -7.61 26.92
CA GLU A 88 0.56 -6.92 27.72
C GLU A 88 0.08 -5.55 28.18
N ILE A 89 -0.56 -4.77 27.30
CA ILE A 89 -1.18 -3.49 27.66
C ILE A 89 -2.26 -3.68 28.73
N ALA A 90 -3.15 -4.66 28.55
CA ALA A 90 -4.20 -4.97 29.50
C ALA A 90 -3.64 -5.40 30.88
N GLN A 91 -2.57 -6.19 30.90
CA GLN A 91 -1.88 -6.63 32.12
C GLN A 91 -1.15 -5.51 32.85
N ASN A 92 -0.65 -4.51 32.12
CA ASN A 92 0.07 -3.37 32.68
C ASN A 92 -0.85 -2.19 33.01
N SER A 93 -2.10 -2.21 32.55
CA SER A 93 -3.08 -1.18 32.87
C SER A 93 -3.62 -1.35 34.28
N SER A 94 -3.44 -0.31 35.10
CA SER A 94 -4.04 -0.24 36.44
C SER A 94 -5.57 -0.38 36.43
N ALA A 95 -6.23 -0.12 35.31
CA ALA A 95 -7.67 -0.29 35.18
C ALA A 95 -8.07 -1.78 35.20
N CYS A 96 -7.29 -2.65 34.52
CA CYS A 96 -7.69 -4.02 34.26
C CYS A 96 -6.89 -5.07 35.05
N GLN A 97 -5.63 -4.77 35.39
CA GLN A 97 -4.64 -5.73 35.90
C GLN A 97 -5.16 -6.60 37.04
N GLN A 98 -5.93 -6.03 37.98
CA GLN A 98 -6.44 -6.76 39.14
C GLN A 98 -7.43 -7.88 38.78
N TYR A 99 -8.10 -7.78 37.63
CA TYR A 99 -9.26 -8.59 37.27
C TYR A 99 -9.07 -9.41 36.00
N LEU A 100 -7.92 -9.22 35.34
CA LEU A 100 -7.58 -9.88 34.10
C LEU A 100 -6.91 -11.22 34.40
N SER A 101 -7.53 -12.32 33.98
CA SER A 101 -6.89 -13.63 34.03
C SER A 101 -5.80 -13.77 32.96
N ALA A 102 -4.79 -14.58 33.23
CA ALA A 102 -3.74 -14.91 32.27
C ALA A 102 -4.32 -15.60 31.01
N ASP A 103 -5.37 -16.39 31.18
CA ASP A 103 -6.10 -17.12 30.12
C ASP A 103 -7.38 -16.41 29.68
N ALA A 104 -7.53 -15.11 30.00
CA ALA A 104 -8.69 -14.33 29.59
C ALA A 104 -8.92 -14.46 28.08
N ASN A 105 -10.16 -14.79 27.73
CA ASN A 105 -10.64 -14.87 26.35
C ASN A 105 -10.48 -13.50 25.68
N ALA A 106 -9.94 -13.49 24.46
CA ALA A 106 -9.66 -12.29 23.69
C ALA A 106 -10.53 -12.26 22.44
N THR A 107 -11.11 -11.10 22.14
CA THR A 107 -11.86 -10.87 20.89
C THR A 107 -11.45 -9.52 20.31
N TYR A 108 -11.15 -9.50 19.01
CA TYR A 108 -10.83 -8.27 18.28
C TYR A 108 -12.06 -7.73 17.55
N ASN A 109 -12.22 -6.40 17.57
CA ASN A 109 -13.22 -5.69 16.78
C ASN A 109 -12.53 -4.78 15.75
N GLU A 110 -12.55 -5.19 14.49
CA GLU A 110 -11.98 -4.45 13.35
C GLU A 110 -12.64 -3.08 13.11
N THR A 111 -13.91 -2.91 13.49
CA THR A 111 -14.64 -1.64 13.27
C THR A 111 -14.13 -0.54 14.20
N THR A 112 -13.81 -0.90 15.44
CA THR A 112 -13.34 0.04 16.45
C THR A 112 -11.85 -0.05 16.70
N ALA A 113 -11.14 -0.99 16.04
CA ALA A 113 -9.73 -1.29 16.27
C ALA A 113 -9.44 -1.49 17.78
N THR A 114 -10.19 -2.40 18.41
CA THR A 114 -10.09 -2.66 19.85
C THR A 114 -10.01 -4.15 20.17
N TRP A 115 -9.15 -4.50 21.13
CA TRP A 115 -9.11 -5.83 21.75
C TRP A 115 -9.95 -5.85 23.03
N TRP A 116 -10.74 -6.90 23.19
CA TRP A 116 -11.61 -7.11 24.34
C TRP A 116 -11.20 -8.38 25.07
N PHE A 117 -10.82 -8.24 26.33
CA PHE A 117 -10.48 -9.35 27.21
C PHE A 117 -11.54 -9.51 28.29
N ASP A 118 -12.13 -10.70 28.42
CA ASP A 118 -13.12 -10.97 29.47
C ASP A 118 -12.48 -10.85 30.87
N LEU A 119 -13.20 -10.23 31.81
CA LEU A 119 -12.71 -10.01 33.17
C LEU A 119 -13.43 -10.92 34.18
N ASP A 120 -12.67 -11.43 35.16
CA ASP A 120 -13.18 -12.30 36.23
C ASP A 120 -13.80 -11.50 37.39
N ILE A 121 -14.68 -10.56 37.07
CA ILE A 121 -15.43 -9.78 38.06
C ILE A 121 -16.91 -10.12 37.94
N ILE A 122 -17.47 -10.61 39.03
CA ILE A 122 -18.89 -10.95 39.07
C ILE A 122 -19.69 -9.71 39.47
N GLN A 123 -20.43 -9.16 38.51
CA GLN A 123 -21.51 -8.23 38.78
C GLN A 123 -22.80 -8.76 38.13
N LYS A 124 -23.86 -8.85 38.93
CA LYS A 124 -25.13 -9.45 38.48
C LYS A 124 -25.65 -8.69 37.24
N GLY A 125 -25.85 -9.42 36.15
CA GLY A 125 -26.38 -8.87 34.90
C GLY A 125 -25.34 -8.18 34.03
N CYS A 126 -24.05 -8.15 34.40
CA CYS A 126 -22.99 -7.50 33.64
C CYS A 126 -21.96 -8.49 33.11
N SER A 127 -21.41 -8.18 31.93
CA SER A 127 -20.32 -8.89 31.28
C SER A 127 -19.17 -7.92 31.01
N PRO A 128 -18.30 -7.66 32.01
CA PRO A 128 -17.20 -6.72 31.88
C PRO A 128 -16.11 -7.25 30.95
N ALA A 129 -15.38 -6.33 30.32
CA ALA A 129 -14.18 -6.62 29.58
C ALA A 129 -13.16 -5.49 29.72
N CYS A 130 -11.87 -5.83 29.67
CA CYS A 130 -10.81 -4.88 29.43
C CYS A 130 -10.76 -4.58 27.93
N VAL A 131 -10.95 -3.33 27.55
CA VAL A 131 -10.90 -2.86 26.17
C VAL A 131 -9.58 -2.15 25.96
N VAL A 132 -8.76 -2.65 25.06
CA VAL A 132 -7.49 -2.06 24.64
C VAL A 132 -7.68 -1.41 23.28
N PHE A 133 -7.27 -0.15 23.15
CA PHE A 133 -7.42 0.64 21.93
C PHE A 133 -6.12 0.63 21.11
N GLU A 134 -6.22 0.32 19.81
CA GLU A 134 -5.04 0.30 18.94
C GLU A 134 -4.47 1.70 18.67
N SER A 135 -5.32 2.73 18.74
CA SER A 135 -4.95 4.11 18.38
C SER A 135 -4.01 4.79 19.39
N ASP A 136 -4.09 4.44 20.67
CA ASP A 136 -3.39 5.14 21.75
C ASP A 136 -2.77 4.22 22.80
N GLU A 137 -2.85 2.89 22.58
CA GLU A 137 -2.32 1.87 23.49
C GLU A 137 -2.85 1.97 24.92
N ASN A 138 -4.04 2.55 25.10
CA ASN A 138 -4.69 2.64 26.40
C ASN A 138 -5.66 1.46 26.65
N ALA A 139 -5.95 1.20 27.92
CA ALA A 139 -6.89 0.14 28.32
C ALA A 139 -7.85 0.56 29.42
N GLU A 140 -9.14 0.28 29.21
CA GLU A 140 -10.24 0.66 30.10
C GLU A 140 -11.23 -0.49 30.32
N ILE A 141 -11.94 -0.49 31.45
CA ILE A 141 -13.01 -1.47 31.67
C ILE A 141 -14.30 -0.99 31.01
N ASN A 142 -14.87 -1.82 30.14
CA ASN A 142 -16.21 -1.63 29.59
C ASN A 142 -17.21 -2.62 30.21
N TRP A 143 -18.30 -2.09 30.77
CA TRP A 143 -19.36 -2.87 31.41
C TRP A 143 -20.57 -3.04 30.49
N ARG A 144 -20.74 -4.24 29.94
CA ARG A 144 -21.93 -4.60 29.15
C ARG A 144 -22.98 -5.19 30.06
N CYS A 145 -23.87 -4.36 30.61
CA CYS A 145 -24.91 -4.79 31.54
C CYS A 145 -26.28 -4.96 30.85
N THR A 146 -27.05 -5.93 31.33
CA THR A 146 -28.42 -6.23 30.88
C THR A 146 -29.37 -6.23 32.08
N GLY A 147 -30.58 -5.69 31.87
CA GLY A 147 -31.59 -5.52 32.91
C GLY A 147 -31.51 -4.18 33.65
N LEU A 148 -32.66 -3.64 34.05
CA LEU A 148 -32.72 -2.50 34.97
C LEU A 148 -32.12 -2.95 36.30
N VAL A 149 -30.98 -2.39 36.68
CA VAL A 149 -30.48 -2.49 38.05
C VAL A 149 -31.52 -1.78 38.92
N SER A 150 -32.46 -2.51 39.52
CA SER A 150 -33.33 -1.91 40.53
C SER A 150 -32.44 -1.45 41.68
N PRO A 151 -32.56 -0.18 42.11
CA PRO A 151 -31.71 0.40 43.16
C PRO A 151 -31.85 -0.33 44.50
#